data_AF-A0A1S1YUZ5-F1
#
_entry.id   AF-A0A1S1YUZ5-F1
#
_cell.length_a   1.000
_cell.length_b   1.000
_cell.length_c   1.000
_cell.angle_alpha   90.00
_cell.angle_beta   90.00
_cell.angle_gamma   90.00
#
_symmetry.space_group_name_H-M   'P 1'
#
loop_
_entity.id
_entity.type
_entity.pdbx_description
1 polymer ?
#
loop_
_entity_poly.entity_id
_entity_poly.type
_entity_poly.pdbx_seq_one_letter_code
_entity_poly.pdbx_strand_id
1 'polypeptide(L)'
;MSGTSLDGVDLCYAEFWKDSKRQWQYYMPYVESYPYSEEWRNRLNTAEHLSAFEYIQLDRDLGKKLGELAKCFIEKHQLKVDYVCSHGHTIFHQTKLGITSQIGAGPEIAVACGHNVINDFRVGDVALGGQGAPLVPIGDQLLFSQFHYRLNLGGIGNISYEVDNETIAFDTSPANMPLNIYMRTLGKEYDDQGAFARRGLVRKEIFDALNHLPFYQTFEKKSLGKEWVETHYLPLLNKIDKIEDRLATSIEHTAYQIKRIIDQAEVHSKIRFGKPKLLITGGGAFNDYMIERIRTYCSNIEVVLPNEKIINHKEALLFAFLGNLRLHKEINCLKSVTGAKSNSVGGIIHYLFPNSKEIDQNQNDINEEEDTPPDFNKIIGCGG
;
A
#
# COMPACT_ATOMS: atom_id res chain seq x y z
N MET A 1 2.11 -3.30 -7.86
CA MET A 1 2.07 -3.67 -6.43
C MET A 1 1.71 -5.15 -6.33
N SER A 2 2.40 -5.91 -5.49
CA SER A 2 1.99 -7.28 -5.13
C SER A 2 1.98 -7.36 -3.61
N GLY A 3 0.78 -7.44 -3.03
CA GLY A 3 0.57 -7.53 -1.59
C GLY A 3 0.87 -8.94 -1.06
N THR A 4 0.88 -9.09 0.26
CA THR A 4 1.06 -10.39 0.94
C THR A 4 -0.14 -11.32 0.82
N SER A 5 -1.26 -10.84 0.28
CA SER A 5 -2.47 -11.64 0.11
C SER A 5 -2.37 -12.71 -0.98
N LEU A 6 -1.30 -12.71 -1.78
CA LEU A 6 -1.08 -13.64 -2.90
C LEU A 6 -2.19 -13.60 -3.97
N ASP A 7 -3.01 -12.55 -3.99
CA ASP A 7 -4.12 -12.42 -4.92
C ASP A 7 -3.63 -12.19 -6.35
N GLY A 8 -2.60 -11.36 -6.52
CA GLY A 8 -2.06 -11.00 -7.82
C GLY A 8 -1.15 -9.78 -7.82
N VAL A 9 -1.05 -9.17 -9.00
CA VAL A 9 -0.27 -7.96 -9.28
C VAL A 9 -1.20 -6.85 -9.76
N ASP A 10 -1.22 -5.74 -9.04
CA ASP A 10 -1.91 -4.52 -9.46
C ASP A 10 -0.96 -3.60 -10.22
N LEU A 11 -1.37 -3.20 -11.42
CA LEU A 11 -0.70 -2.24 -12.28
C LEU A 11 -1.52 -0.96 -12.37
N CYS A 12 -0.84 0.18 -12.38
CA CYS A 12 -1.43 1.46 -12.71
C CYS A 12 -0.47 2.27 -13.58
N TYR A 13 -1.02 3.01 -14.53
CA TYR A 13 -0.30 4.10 -15.18
C TYR A 13 -0.70 5.41 -14.50
N ALA A 14 0.28 6.21 -14.11
CA ALA A 14 0.04 7.50 -13.49
C ALA A 14 1.01 8.56 -14.01
N GLU A 15 0.47 9.74 -14.28
CA GLU A 15 1.23 10.96 -14.53
C GLU A 15 1.20 11.80 -13.25
N PHE A 16 2.34 12.41 -12.90
CA PHE A 16 2.48 13.25 -11.72
C PHE A 16 3.05 14.62 -12.09
N TRP A 17 2.46 15.69 -11.57
CA TRP A 17 2.98 17.04 -11.75
C TRP A 17 2.73 17.88 -10.51
N LYS A 18 3.39 19.04 -10.42
CA LYS A 18 3.09 20.05 -9.41
C LYS A 18 2.25 21.15 -10.03
N ASP A 19 1.19 21.56 -9.35
CA ASP A 19 0.40 22.73 -9.75
C ASP A 19 1.11 24.06 -9.44
N SER A 20 0.45 25.19 -9.72
CA SER A 20 0.98 26.53 -9.44
C SER A 20 1.25 26.81 -7.97
N LYS A 21 0.69 26.01 -7.05
CA LYS A 21 0.91 26.08 -5.60
C LYS A 21 1.96 25.07 -5.12
N ARG A 22 2.66 24.40 -6.04
CA ARG A 22 3.65 23.34 -5.78
C ARG A 22 3.04 22.11 -5.10
N GLN A 23 1.73 21.90 -5.22
CA GLN A 23 1.05 20.70 -4.71
C GLN A 23 1.09 19.61 -5.78
N TRP A 24 1.34 18.38 -5.34
CA TRP A 24 1.33 17.24 -6.23
C TRP A 24 -0.09 16.95 -6.73
N GLN A 25 -0.20 16.72 -8.03
CA GLN A 25 -1.40 16.32 -8.74
C GLN A 25 -1.09 15.01 -9.48
N TYR A 26 -2.14 14.26 -9.79
CA TYR A 26 -1.99 13.02 -10.53
C TYR A 26 -3.12 12.80 -11.54
N TYR A 27 -2.81 12.03 -12.58
CA TYR A 27 -3.77 11.51 -13.54
C TYR A 27 -3.53 10.00 -13.71
N MET A 28 -4.55 9.19 -13.49
CA MET A 28 -4.44 7.71 -13.49
C MET A 28 -5.49 7.08 -14.43
N PRO A 29 -5.24 7.11 -15.75
CA PRO A 29 -6.22 6.66 -16.74
C PRO A 29 -6.39 5.14 -16.79
N TYR A 30 -5.32 4.38 -16.55
CA TYR A 30 -5.30 2.93 -16.74
C TYR A 30 -4.88 2.20 -15.47
N VAL A 31 -5.64 1.16 -15.12
CA VAL A 31 -5.37 0.26 -13.99
C VAL A 31 -5.79 -1.15 -14.36
N GLU A 32 -5.04 -2.16 -13.92
CA GLU A 32 -5.34 -3.57 -14.15
C GLU A 32 -4.85 -4.43 -12.98
N SER A 33 -5.61 -5.48 -12.64
CA SER A 33 -5.20 -6.51 -11.69
C SER A 33 -4.96 -7.83 -12.43
N TYR A 34 -3.82 -8.45 -12.18
CA TYR A 34 -3.44 -9.73 -12.76
C TYR A 34 -3.36 -10.77 -11.66
N PRO A 35 -4.33 -11.71 -11.57
CA PRO A 35 -4.29 -12.72 -10.53
C PRO A 35 -3.09 -13.65 -10.71
N TYR A 36 -2.48 -14.05 -9.60
CA TYR A 36 -1.46 -15.09 -9.65
C TYR A 36 -2.09 -16.42 -10.04
N SER A 37 -1.40 -17.19 -10.91
CA SER A 37 -1.73 -18.59 -11.13
C SER A 37 -1.51 -19.40 -9.85
N GLU A 38 -2.14 -20.56 -9.75
CA GLU A 38 -1.93 -21.48 -8.63
C GLU A 38 -0.46 -21.83 -8.43
N GLU A 39 0.28 -22.03 -9.53
CA GLU A 39 1.73 -22.24 -9.50
C GLU A 39 2.46 -21.08 -8.81
N TRP A 40 2.19 -19.83 -9.19
CA TRP A 40 2.83 -18.67 -8.58
C TRP A 40 2.45 -18.50 -7.12
N ARG A 41 1.17 -18.73 -6.77
CA ARG A 41 0.73 -18.72 -5.37
C ARG A 41 1.50 -19.73 -4.53
N ASN A 42 1.66 -20.95 -5.02
CA ASN A 42 2.40 -22.01 -4.32
C ASN A 42 3.88 -21.63 -4.14
N ARG A 43 4.54 -21.18 -5.22
CA ARG A 43 5.95 -20.76 -5.18
C ARG A 43 6.22 -19.64 -4.19
N LEU A 44 5.35 -18.63 -4.16
CA LEU A 44 5.47 -17.48 -3.26
C LEU A 44 5.14 -17.85 -1.81
N ASN A 45 4.13 -18.71 -1.60
CA ASN A 45 3.71 -19.12 -0.27
C ASN A 45 4.77 -19.96 0.48
N THR A 46 5.63 -20.68 -0.23
CA THR A 46 6.71 -21.49 0.37
C THR A 46 8.07 -20.79 0.36
N ALA A 47 8.13 -19.53 -0.11
CA ALA A 47 9.38 -18.85 -0.41
C ALA A 47 10.27 -18.64 0.82
N GLU A 48 9.69 -18.53 2.02
CA GLU A 48 10.43 -18.34 3.28
C GLU A 48 11.27 -19.56 3.70
N HIS A 49 11.00 -20.73 3.11
CA HIS A 49 11.68 -21.99 3.42
C HIS A 49 12.65 -22.44 2.34
N LEU A 50 12.83 -21.66 1.28
CA LEU A 50 13.72 -21.99 0.18
C LEU A 50 15.19 -21.93 0.60
N SER A 51 16.02 -22.76 -0.04
CA SER A 51 17.47 -22.56 0.03
C SER A 51 17.87 -21.21 -0.59
N ALA A 52 19.05 -20.70 -0.25
CA ALA A 52 19.53 -19.43 -0.80
C ALA A 52 19.56 -19.42 -2.33
N PHE A 53 19.93 -20.54 -2.96
CA PHE A 53 19.95 -20.67 -4.42
C PHE A 53 18.53 -20.57 -5.03
N GLU A 54 17.58 -21.34 -4.48
CA GLU A 54 16.19 -21.33 -4.94
C GLU A 54 15.51 -19.99 -4.69
N TYR A 55 15.83 -19.32 -3.59
CA TYR A 55 15.36 -17.98 -3.28
C TYR A 55 15.80 -16.96 -4.34
N ILE A 56 17.09 -16.97 -4.71
CA ILE A 56 17.63 -16.10 -5.76
C ILE A 56 17.00 -16.45 -7.12
N GLN A 57 16.76 -17.73 -7.39
CA GLN A 57 16.06 -18.14 -8.62
C GLN A 57 14.62 -17.60 -8.65
N LEU A 58 13.88 -17.73 -7.55
CA LEU A 58 12.53 -17.20 -7.42
C LEU A 58 12.49 -15.67 -7.58
N ASP A 59 13.45 -14.96 -7.00
CA ASP A 59 13.60 -13.51 -7.12
C ASP A 59 13.75 -13.07 -8.58
N ARG A 60 14.59 -13.77 -9.33
CA ARG A 60 14.79 -13.52 -10.76
C ARG A 60 13.56 -13.86 -11.59
N ASP A 61 12.97 -15.03 -11.37
CA ASP A 61 11.79 -15.48 -12.10
C ASP A 61 10.61 -14.54 -11.89
N LEU A 62 10.39 -14.08 -10.65
CA LEU A 62 9.35 -13.10 -10.35
C LEU A 62 9.67 -11.75 -11.00
N GLY A 63 10.93 -11.32 -10.96
CA GLY A 63 11.36 -10.09 -11.65
C GLY A 63 11.02 -10.11 -13.13
N LYS A 64 11.37 -11.20 -13.82
CA LYS A 64 10.99 -11.41 -15.23
C LYS A 64 9.47 -11.37 -15.43
N LYS A 65 8.70 -12.09 -14.60
CA LYS A 65 7.23 -12.11 -14.68
C LYS A 65 6.63 -10.71 -14.51
N LEU A 66 7.10 -9.93 -13.55
CA LEU A 66 6.62 -8.57 -13.31
C LEU A 66 6.97 -7.64 -14.47
N GLY A 67 8.18 -7.77 -15.04
CA GLY A 67 8.59 -7.00 -16.22
C GLY A 67 7.78 -7.35 -17.47
N GLU A 68 7.46 -8.62 -17.70
CA GLU A 68 6.57 -9.05 -18.78
C GLU A 68 5.15 -8.48 -18.62
N LEU A 69 4.60 -8.50 -17.41
CA LEU A 69 3.29 -7.89 -17.12
C LEU A 69 3.31 -6.38 -17.38
N ALA A 70 4.37 -5.68 -16.94
CA ALA A 70 4.54 -4.26 -17.21
C ALA A 70 4.65 -3.98 -18.72
N LYS A 71 5.43 -4.77 -19.46
CA LYS A 71 5.55 -4.67 -20.92
C LYS A 71 4.20 -4.80 -21.61
N CYS A 72 3.45 -5.87 -21.31
CA CYS A 72 2.14 -6.10 -21.90
C CYS A 72 1.17 -4.95 -21.59
N PHE A 73 1.19 -4.43 -20.36
CA PHE A 73 0.36 -3.28 -19.97
C PHE A 73 0.74 -1.99 -20.73
N ILE A 74 2.03 -1.73 -20.89
CA ILE A 74 2.57 -0.59 -21.65
C ILE A 74 2.17 -0.68 -23.12
N GLU A 75 2.40 -1.83 -23.76
CA GLU A 75 2.08 -2.05 -25.18
C GLU A 75 0.57 -1.99 -25.45
N LYS A 76 -0.24 -2.61 -24.58
CA LYS A 76 -1.70 -2.63 -24.70
C LYS A 76 -2.32 -1.23 -24.72
N HIS A 77 -1.82 -0.33 -23.87
CA HIS A 77 -2.34 1.04 -23.75
C HIS A 77 -1.48 2.09 -24.48
N GLN A 78 -0.43 1.66 -25.20
CA GLN A 78 0.49 2.52 -25.95
C GLN A 78 1.11 3.63 -25.08
N LEU A 79 1.56 3.25 -23.89
CA LEU A 79 1.97 4.19 -22.84
C LEU A 79 3.39 4.72 -23.09
N LYS A 80 3.59 6.01 -22.77
CA LYS A 80 4.93 6.58 -22.61
C LYS A 80 5.31 6.51 -21.13
N VAL A 81 6.36 5.75 -20.84
CA VAL A 81 6.79 5.45 -19.47
C VAL A 81 8.23 5.89 -19.26
N ASP A 82 8.45 6.77 -18.28
CA ASP A 82 9.80 7.15 -17.87
C ASP A 82 10.46 6.04 -17.04
N TYR A 83 9.71 5.48 -16.07
CA TYR A 83 10.17 4.42 -15.16
C TYR A 83 9.06 3.45 -14.77
N VAL A 84 9.43 2.19 -14.56
CA VAL A 84 8.57 1.18 -13.92
C VAL A 84 8.89 1.12 -12.43
N CYS A 85 7.88 1.33 -11.59
CA CYS A 85 8.04 1.27 -10.13
C CYS A 85 7.45 -0.03 -9.59
N SER A 86 8.25 -0.84 -8.89
CA SER A 86 7.83 -2.13 -8.35
C SER A 86 8.09 -2.22 -6.85
N HIS A 87 7.06 -2.53 -6.09
CA HIS A 87 7.23 -2.96 -4.70
C HIS A 87 7.95 -4.30 -4.59
N GLY A 88 7.78 -5.18 -5.58
CA GLY A 88 8.07 -6.61 -5.45
C GLY A 88 7.02 -7.35 -4.62
N HIS A 89 7.38 -8.51 -4.11
CA HIS A 89 6.58 -9.33 -3.21
C HIS A 89 7.36 -9.61 -1.92
N THR A 90 6.76 -9.33 -0.75
CA THR A 90 7.48 -9.45 0.54
C THR A 90 7.57 -10.90 0.98
N ILE A 91 8.79 -11.41 1.21
CA ILE A 91 9.02 -12.74 1.80
C ILE A 91 9.41 -12.62 3.27
N PHE A 92 10.39 -11.78 3.57
CA PHE A 92 10.87 -11.58 4.94
C PHE A 92 10.57 -10.17 5.43
N HIS A 93 10.03 -10.07 6.63
CA HIS A 93 9.79 -8.80 7.32
C HIS A 93 10.09 -8.93 8.82
N GLN A 94 11.37 -9.04 9.15
CA GLN A 94 11.90 -9.21 10.51
C GLN A 94 12.73 -7.99 10.90
N THR A 95 12.09 -6.83 10.94
CA THR A 95 12.71 -5.51 11.13
C THR A 95 13.49 -5.36 12.43
N LYS A 96 13.11 -6.10 13.49
CA LYS A 96 13.88 -6.18 14.75
C LYS A 96 15.30 -6.71 14.53
N LEU A 97 15.52 -7.53 13.51
CA LEU A 97 16.83 -8.04 13.09
C LEU A 97 17.45 -7.18 11.97
N GLY A 98 16.80 -6.10 11.54
CA GLY A 98 17.20 -5.31 10.38
C GLY A 98 16.95 -6.01 9.04
N ILE A 99 16.10 -7.04 9.00
CA ILE A 99 15.88 -7.86 7.80
C ILE A 99 14.53 -7.51 7.16
N THR A 100 14.57 -7.11 5.89
CA THR A 100 13.41 -7.03 4.99
C THR A 100 13.82 -7.56 3.63
N SER A 101 12.97 -8.32 2.96
CA SER A 101 13.23 -8.75 1.58
C SER A 101 11.96 -8.78 0.76
N GLN A 102 12.01 -8.04 -0.35
CA GLN A 102 10.99 -7.97 -1.37
C GLN A 102 11.59 -8.58 -2.63
N ILE A 103 11.10 -9.75 -3.04
CA ILE A 103 11.54 -10.39 -4.28
C ILE A 103 10.87 -9.77 -5.50
N GLY A 104 11.48 -9.95 -6.67
CA GLY A 104 11.19 -9.23 -7.89
C GLY A 104 12.42 -8.44 -8.32
N ALA A 105 13.46 -9.15 -8.77
CA ALA A 105 14.76 -8.61 -9.09
C ALA A 105 14.65 -7.42 -10.07
N GLY A 106 15.02 -6.21 -9.60
CA GLY A 106 14.95 -4.97 -10.37
C GLY A 106 15.59 -5.04 -11.76
N PRO A 107 16.80 -5.62 -11.92
CA PRO A 107 17.41 -5.78 -13.24
C PRO A 107 16.61 -6.68 -14.18
N GLU A 108 16.02 -7.76 -13.68
CA GLU A 108 15.19 -8.68 -14.50
C GLU A 108 13.88 -8.01 -14.93
N ILE A 109 13.27 -7.20 -14.05
CA ILE A 109 12.10 -6.37 -14.41
C ILE A 109 12.50 -5.40 -15.53
N ALA A 110 13.64 -4.71 -15.39
CA ALA A 110 14.08 -3.69 -16.33
C ALA A 110 14.36 -4.29 -17.72
N VAL A 111 15.08 -5.42 -17.77
CA VAL A 111 15.34 -6.14 -19.03
C VAL A 111 14.04 -6.61 -19.68
N ALA A 112 13.12 -7.21 -18.91
CA ALA A 112 11.89 -7.76 -19.46
C ALA A 112 10.90 -6.68 -19.95
N CYS A 113 10.84 -5.52 -19.28
CA CYS A 113 9.95 -4.43 -19.71
C CYS A 113 10.59 -3.44 -20.69
N GLY A 114 11.92 -3.40 -20.82
CA GLY A 114 12.62 -2.44 -21.66
C GLY A 114 12.68 -1.02 -21.10
N HIS A 115 12.39 -0.84 -19.80
CA HIS A 115 12.40 0.45 -19.12
C HIS A 115 13.28 0.39 -17.86
N ASN A 116 13.80 1.55 -17.43
CA ASN A 116 14.48 1.66 -16.15
C ASN A 116 13.48 1.42 -15.01
N VAL A 117 13.96 0.78 -13.94
CA VAL A 117 13.11 0.32 -12.83
C VAL A 117 13.51 0.98 -11.52
N ILE A 118 12.51 1.25 -10.67
CA ILE A 118 12.70 1.59 -9.26
C ILE A 118 12.03 0.51 -8.40
N ASN A 119 12.79 -0.18 -7.55
CA ASN A 119 12.27 -1.16 -6.60
C ASN A 119 12.92 -1.02 -5.21
N ASP A 120 12.70 -1.96 -4.29
CA ASP A 120 13.37 -2.00 -2.98
C ASP A 120 13.18 -0.75 -2.12
N PHE A 121 11.93 -0.28 -2.01
CA PHE A 121 11.60 0.92 -1.25
C PHE A 121 11.87 0.80 0.26
N ARG A 122 11.87 -0.42 0.82
CA ARG A 122 11.94 -0.66 2.27
C ARG A 122 13.36 -0.70 2.82
N VAL A 123 14.34 -1.15 2.03
CA VAL A 123 15.68 -1.51 2.54
C VAL A 123 16.40 -0.33 3.19
N GLY A 124 16.28 0.87 2.61
CA GLY A 124 16.91 2.07 3.15
C GLY A 124 16.32 2.51 4.49
N ASP A 125 14.99 2.40 4.65
CA ASP A 125 14.32 2.75 5.90
C ASP A 125 14.70 1.78 7.04
N VAL A 126 14.73 0.47 6.75
CA VAL A 126 15.15 -0.55 7.71
C VAL A 126 16.62 -0.39 8.10
N ALA A 127 17.50 -0.06 7.14
CA ALA A 127 18.91 0.26 7.44
C ALA A 127 19.07 1.48 8.36
N LEU A 128 18.13 2.43 8.31
CA LEU A 128 18.06 3.59 9.21
C LEU A 128 17.36 3.28 10.55
N GLY A 129 17.04 2.02 10.81
CA GLY A 129 16.41 1.55 12.06
C GLY A 129 14.88 1.63 12.07
N GLY A 130 14.25 1.91 10.94
CA GLY A 130 12.79 1.92 10.80
C GLY A 130 12.20 0.52 10.58
N GLN A 131 10.87 0.45 10.60
CA GLN A 131 10.11 -0.76 10.29
C GLN A 131 10.00 -1.04 8.79
N GLY A 132 10.37 -0.12 7.90
CA GLY A 132 10.18 -0.27 6.46
C GLY A 132 8.71 -0.34 6.02
N ALA A 133 7.76 -0.06 6.92
CA ALA A 133 6.33 -0.11 6.70
C ALA A 133 5.57 0.73 7.75
N PRO A 134 4.37 1.24 7.42
CA PRO A 134 3.84 1.42 6.07
C PRO A 134 4.59 2.56 5.34
N LEU A 135 4.85 2.42 4.03
CA LEU A 135 5.55 3.45 3.23
C LEU A 135 4.61 4.41 2.50
N VAL A 136 3.41 3.94 2.19
CA VAL A 136 2.41 4.69 1.43
C VAL A 136 1.84 5.96 2.12
N PRO A 137 1.91 6.17 3.47
CA PRO A 137 1.32 7.35 4.10
C PRO A 137 1.80 8.70 3.58
N ILE A 138 3.03 8.82 3.07
CA ILE A 138 3.50 10.07 2.47
C ILE A 138 2.79 10.38 1.14
N GLY A 139 2.48 9.36 0.34
CA GLY A 139 1.70 9.57 -0.87
C GLY A 139 0.24 9.87 -0.55
N ASP A 140 -0.31 9.25 0.50
CA ASP A 140 -1.60 9.63 1.08
C ASP A 140 -1.62 11.12 1.46
N GLN A 141 -0.60 11.59 2.18
CA GLN A 141 -0.46 12.98 2.60
C GLN A 141 -0.35 13.94 1.40
N LEU A 142 0.42 13.59 0.37
CA LEU A 142 0.75 14.50 -0.73
C LEU A 142 -0.28 14.49 -1.86
N LEU A 143 -0.87 13.34 -2.20
CA LEU A 143 -1.87 13.22 -3.27
C LEU A 143 -3.32 13.36 -2.79
N PHE A 144 -3.57 13.08 -1.51
CA PHE A 144 -4.91 13.08 -0.92
C PHE A 144 -5.04 14.11 0.22
N SER A 145 -4.27 15.21 0.14
CA SER A 145 -4.19 16.28 1.14
C SER A 145 -5.51 17.01 1.43
N GLN A 146 -6.52 16.87 0.57
CA GLN A 146 -7.87 17.38 0.76
C GLN A 146 -8.69 16.55 1.77
N PHE A 147 -8.21 15.38 2.16
CA PHE A 147 -8.85 14.49 3.12
C PHE A 147 -8.12 14.53 4.46
N HIS A 148 -8.88 14.67 5.54
CA HIS A 148 -8.34 14.73 6.90
C HIS A 148 -7.89 13.35 7.37
N TYR A 149 -8.58 12.31 6.89
CA TYR A 149 -8.32 10.92 7.21
C TYR A 149 -8.36 10.11 5.92
N ARG A 150 -7.40 9.19 5.75
CA ARG A 150 -7.40 8.21 4.66
C ARG A 150 -7.42 6.82 5.27
N LEU A 151 -8.50 6.09 5.04
CA LEU A 151 -8.73 4.75 5.56
C LEU A 151 -8.73 3.75 4.41
N ASN A 152 -7.88 2.74 4.49
CA ASN A 152 -7.92 1.59 3.59
C ASN A 152 -8.51 0.39 4.33
N LEU A 153 -9.62 -0.16 3.83
CA LEU A 153 -10.31 -1.32 4.38
C LEU A 153 -9.95 -2.58 3.60
N GLY A 154 -8.77 -3.13 3.88
CA GLY A 154 -8.34 -4.43 3.37
C GLY A 154 -8.84 -5.59 4.24
N GLY A 155 -8.04 -6.65 4.37
CA GLY A 155 -8.28 -7.68 5.40
C GLY A 155 -8.22 -7.08 6.81
N ILE A 156 -7.26 -6.18 7.01
CA ILE A 156 -7.10 -5.30 8.17
C ILE A 156 -7.29 -3.86 7.66
N GLY A 157 -7.99 -3.04 8.43
CA GLY A 157 -8.12 -1.62 8.12
C GLY A 157 -6.88 -0.85 8.56
N ASN A 158 -6.35 0.06 7.75
CA ASN A 158 -5.29 0.99 8.13
C ASN A 158 -5.70 2.43 7.87
N ILE A 159 -5.26 3.36 8.72
CA ILE A 159 -5.60 4.77 8.63
C ILE A 159 -4.35 5.64 8.62
N SER A 160 -4.38 6.74 7.87
CA SER A 160 -3.40 7.81 7.94
C SER A 160 -4.05 9.19 8.09
N TYR A 161 -3.41 10.05 8.87
CA TYR A 161 -3.81 11.45 9.13
C TYR A 161 -2.61 12.26 9.64
N GLU A 162 -2.76 13.57 9.77
CA GLU A 162 -1.71 14.47 10.25
C GLU A 162 -2.07 15.13 11.59
N VAL A 163 -1.09 15.20 12.50
CA VAL A 163 -1.14 15.99 13.74
C VAL A 163 0.12 16.84 13.78
N ASP A 164 -0.02 18.16 13.94
CA ASP A 164 1.10 19.11 14.02
C ASP A 164 2.12 19.02 12.87
N ASN A 165 1.65 18.70 11.66
CA ASN A 165 2.43 18.42 10.43
C ASN A 165 3.25 17.11 10.44
N GLU A 166 3.06 16.24 11.44
CA GLU A 166 3.57 14.88 11.42
C GLU A 166 2.48 13.91 10.93
N THR A 167 2.85 13.05 9.99
CA THR A 167 1.96 11.99 9.51
C THR A 167 1.98 10.85 10.50
N ILE A 168 0.78 10.48 10.96
CA ILE A 168 0.49 9.33 11.79
C ILE A 168 -0.19 8.28 10.91
N ALA A 169 0.27 7.03 10.99
CA ALA A 169 -0.37 5.91 10.32
C ALA A 169 -0.20 4.61 11.10
N PHE A 170 -1.26 3.81 11.16
CA PHE A 170 -1.26 2.53 11.88
C PHE A 170 -2.48 1.67 11.49
N ASP A 171 -2.48 0.41 11.94
CA ASP A 171 -3.60 -0.51 11.75
C ASP A 171 -4.74 -0.25 12.75
N THR A 172 -5.96 -0.18 12.25
CA THR A 172 -7.18 0.20 13.00
C THR A 172 -7.81 -0.98 13.73
N SER A 173 -8.28 -1.98 12.97
CA SER A 173 -8.90 -3.22 13.43
C SER A 173 -8.92 -4.22 12.27
N PRO A 174 -9.23 -5.50 12.53
CA PRO A 174 -9.68 -6.39 11.46
C PRO A 174 -10.87 -5.77 10.71
N ALA A 175 -10.89 -5.95 9.39
CA ALA A 175 -11.94 -5.48 8.49
C ALA A 175 -12.51 -6.66 7.71
N ASN A 176 -12.12 -6.86 6.44
CA ASN A 176 -12.66 -7.95 5.62
C ASN A 176 -12.16 -9.34 5.99
N MET A 177 -11.01 -9.47 6.67
CA MET A 177 -10.41 -10.77 6.98
C MET A 177 -11.36 -11.70 7.76
N PRO A 178 -11.91 -11.32 8.94
CA PRO A 178 -12.86 -12.16 9.64
C PRO A 178 -14.13 -12.44 8.81
N LEU A 179 -14.59 -11.45 8.04
CA LEU A 179 -15.78 -11.61 7.20
C LEU A 179 -15.58 -12.69 6.14
N ASN A 180 -14.49 -12.60 5.38
CA ASN A 180 -14.14 -13.54 4.32
C ASN A 180 -13.96 -14.96 4.88
N ILE A 181 -13.32 -15.10 6.06
CA ILE A 181 -13.19 -16.40 6.74
C ILE A 181 -14.55 -17.04 6.97
N TYR A 182 -15.53 -16.30 7.50
CA TYR A 182 -16.87 -16.85 7.73
C TYR A 182 -17.64 -17.10 6.43
N MET A 183 -17.51 -16.21 5.44
CA MET A 183 -18.19 -16.40 4.16
C MET A 183 -17.69 -17.61 3.39
N ARG A 184 -16.40 -17.96 3.50
CA ARG A 184 -15.86 -19.18 2.88
C ARG A 184 -16.48 -20.46 3.44
N THR A 185 -16.95 -20.45 4.69
CA THR A 185 -17.70 -21.59 5.25
C THR A 185 -19.05 -21.82 4.56
N LEU A 186 -19.54 -20.80 3.83
CA LEU A 186 -20.74 -20.82 3.01
C LEU A 186 -20.44 -20.94 1.50
N GLY A 187 -19.18 -21.21 1.12
CA GLY A 187 -18.75 -21.30 -0.27
C GLY A 187 -18.72 -19.96 -1.01
N LYS A 188 -18.56 -18.84 -0.29
CA LYS A 188 -18.46 -17.47 -0.84
C LYS A 188 -17.15 -16.83 -0.41
N GLU A 189 -16.51 -16.04 -1.28
CA GLU A 189 -15.23 -15.41 -0.93
C GLU A 189 -15.36 -14.22 0.03
N TYR A 190 -16.47 -13.50 -0.04
CA TYR A 190 -16.75 -12.30 0.77
C TYR A 190 -18.26 -12.08 0.93
N ASP A 191 -18.63 -11.14 1.81
CA ASP A 191 -20.03 -10.72 2.02
C ASP A 191 -20.37 -9.57 1.06
N ASP A 192 -20.97 -9.93 -0.08
CA ASP A 192 -21.31 -8.99 -1.15
C ASP A 192 -22.23 -7.87 -0.64
N GLN A 193 -21.72 -6.63 -0.71
CA GLN A 193 -22.36 -5.42 -0.19
C GLN A 193 -22.80 -5.48 1.29
N GLY A 194 -22.29 -6.45 2.05
CA GLY A 194 -22.71 -6.68 3.44
C GLY A 194 -24.10 -7.31 3.58
N ALA A 195 -24.60 -8.03 2.57
CA ALA A 195 -25.96 -8.58 2.54
C ALA A 195 -26.24 -9.62 3.65
N PHE A 196 -25.24 -10.39 4.07
CA PHE A 196 -25.36 -11.31 5.21
C PHE A 196 -25.29 -10.54 6.52
N ALA A 197 -24.29 -9.67 6.69
CA ALA A 197 -24.14 -8.85 7.88
C ALA A 197 -25.38 -8.01 8.19
N ARG A 198 -26.02 -7.43 7.18
CA ARG A 198 -27.23 -6.62 7.32
C ARG A 198 -28.41 -7.39 7.93
N ARG A 199 -28.46 -8.71 7.77
CA ARG A 199 -29.51 -9.58 8.34
C ARG A 199 -29.19 -10.04 9.78
N GLY A 200 -27.97 -9.79 10.23
CA GLY A 200 -27.50 -10.18 11.55
C GLY A 200 -27.92 -9.20 12.63
N LEU A 201 -27.85 -9.67 13.87
CA LEU A 201 -27.99 -8.89 15.09
C LEU A 201 -26.62 -8.75 15.75
N VAL A 202 -26.22 -7.51 16.02
CA VAL A 202 -25.00 -7.22 16.79
C VAL A 202 -25.12 -7.84 18.18
N ARG A 203 -24.17 -8.72 18.53
CA ARG A 203 -24.10 -9.35 19.85
C ARG A 203 -23.29 -8.49 20.80
N LYS A 204 -24.00 -7.70 21.60
CA LYS A 204 -23.42 -6.69 22.51
C LYS A 204 -22.31 -7.25 23.40
N GLU A 205 -22.52 -8.42 24.02
CA GLU A 205 -21.53 -9.06 24.89
C GLU A 205 -20.19 -9.32 24.17
N ILE A 206 -20.26 -9.76 22.91
CA ILE A 206 -19.07 -10.02 22.09
C ILE A 206 -18.48 -8.71 21.56
N PHE A 207 -19.29 -7.76 21.13
CA PHE A 207 -18.85 -6.42 20.75
C PHE A 207 -18.04 -5.76 21.89
N ASP A 208 -18.58 -5.78 23.11
CA ASP A 208 -17.91 -5.24 24.29
C ASP A 208 -16.61 -6.00 24.55
N ALA A 209 -16.61 -7.34 24.49
CA ALA A 209 -15.39 -8.13 24.66
C ALA A 209 -14.30 -7.81 23.62
N LEU A 210 -14.66 -7.62 22.36
CA LEU A 210 -13.72 -7.22 21.29
C LEU A 210 -13.10 -5.86 21.60
N ASN A 211 -13.90 -4.89 22.05
CA ASN A 211 -13.43 -3.55 22.39
C ASN A 211 -12.48 -3.51 23.61
N HIS A 212 -12.52 -4.52 24.47
CA HIS A 212 -11.62 -4.64 25.64
C HIS A 212 -10.28 -5.30 25.32
N LEU A 213 -10.08 -5.81 24.09
CA LEU A 213 -8.80 -6.41 23.70
C LEU A 213 -7.65 -5.38 23.86
N PRO A 214 -6.48 -5.78 24.42
CA PRO A 214 -5.38 -4.84 24.73
C PRO A 214 -4.93 -3.97 23.57
N PHE A 215 -5.01 -4.48 22.35
CA PHE A 215 -4.66 -3.75 21.12
C PHE A 215 -5.44 -2.42 20.96
N TYR A 216 -6.66 -2.32 21.48
CA TYR A 216 -7.52 -1.14 21.36
C TYR A 216 -7.39 -0.16 22.54
N GLN A 217 -6.42 -0.38 23.42
CA GLN A 217 -6.13 0.49 24.56
C GLN A 217 -5.09 1.58 24.21
N THR A 218 -4.36 1.43 23.11
CA THR A 218 -3.40 2.42 22.58
C THR A 218 -3.75 2.85 21.16
N PHE A 219 -3.36 4.07 20.78
CA PHE A 219 -3.77 4.71 19.52
C PHE A 219 -2.63 5.12 18.60
N GLU A 220 -1.40 4.67 18.87
CA GLU A 220 -0.23 5.05 18.08
C GLU A 220 0.64 3.84 17.73
N LYS A 221 1.23 3.88 16.53
CA LYS A 221 2.37 3.04 16.08
C LYS A 221 2.20 1.54 16.34
N LYS A 222 1.03 1.01 15.97
CA LYS A 222 0.68 -0.41 16.11
C LYS A 222 0.37 -1.05 14.75
N SER A 223 0.73 -2.32 14.62
CA SER A 223 0.43 -3.15 13.45
C SER A 223 -0.33 -4.41 13.88
N LEU A 224 -1.20 -4.90 13.00
CA LEU A 224 -1.93 -6.14 13.15
C LEU A 224 -1.49 -7.15 12.10
N GLY A 225 -1.27 -8.38 12.54
CA GLY A 225 -1.06 -9.54 11.66
C GLY A 225 -2.25 -10.47 11.68
N LYS A 226 -2.31 -11.38 10.70
CA LYS A 226 -3.33 -12.44 10.63
C LYS A 226 -3.33 -13.31 11.90
N GLU A 227 -2.15 -13.59 12.43
CA GLU A 227 -1.91 -14.40 13.62
C GLU A 227 -2.62 -13.81 14.85
N TRP A 228 -2.60 -12.48 14.97
CA TRP A 228 -3.29 -11.79 16.06
C TRP A 228 -4.81 -11.92 15.92
N VAL A 229 -5.33 -11.80 14.68
CA VAL A 229 -6.77 -11.96 14.38
C VAL A 229 -7.23 -13.37 14.76
N GLU A 230 -6.46 -14.39 14.36
CA GLU A 230 -6.77 -15.80 14.64
C GLU A 230 -6.70 -16.14 16.14
N THR A 231 -5.73 -15.56 16.86
CA THR A 231 -5.48 -15.89 18.28
C THR A 231 -6.38 -15.12 19.23
N HIS A 232 -6.75 -13.87 18.91
CA HIS A 232 -7.44 -12.99 19.85
C HIS A 232 -8.84 -12.55 19.39
N TYR A 233 -9.05 -12.34 18.09
CA TYR A 233 -10.28 -11.74 17.57
C TYR A 233 -11.33 -12.79 17.20
N LEU A 234 -10.98 -13.77 16.36
CA LEU A 234 -11.88 -14.85 15.94
C LEU A 234 -12.43 -15.69 17.10
N PRO A 235 -11.66 -16.04 18.16
CA PRO A 235 -12.19 -16.83 19.27
C PRO A 235 -13.36 -16.16 19.99
N LEU A 236 -13.41 -14.82 20.00
CA LEU A 236 -14.55 -14.09 20.57
C LEU A 236 -15.77 -14.16 19.64
N LEU A 237 -15.58 -13.93 18.34
CA LEU A 237 -16.67 -14.04 17.36
C LEU A 237 -17.22 -15.47 17.23
N ASN A 238 -16.39 -16.49 17.41
CA ASN A 238 -16.80 -17.89 17.34
C ASN A 238 -17.78 -18.30 18.46
N LYS A 239 -17.94 -17.47 19.51
CA LYS A 239 -18.98 -17.66 20.55
C LYS A 239 -20.39 -17.32 20.07
N ILE A 240 -20.52 -16.70 18.90
CA ILE A 240 -21.81 -16.39 18.28
C ILE A 240 -22.18 -17.55 17.36
N ASP A 241 -23.41 -18.08 17.45
CA ASP A 241 -23.81 -19.23 16.64
C ASP A 241 -24.09 -18.86 15.17
N LYS A 242 -24.83 -17.77 14.93
CA LYS A 242 -25.24 -17.35 13.58
C LYS A 242 -24.13 -16.59 12.87
N ILE A 243 -23.87 -16.94 11.61
CA ILE A 243 -22.85 -16.27 10.79
C ILE A 243 -23.23 -14.82 10.55
N GLU A 244 -24.49 -14.51 10.26
CA GLU A 244 -24.97 -13.15 10.05
C GLU A 244 -24.66 -12.25 11.25
N ASP A 245 -24.86 -12.78 12.47
CA ASP A 245 -24.57 -12.06 13.72
C ASP A 245 -23.06 -11.87 13.93
N ARG A 246 -22.22 -12.85 13.54
CA ARG A 246 -20.74 -12.69 13.55
C ARG A 246 -20.30 -11.55 12.65
N LEU A 247 -20.82 -11.54 11.42
CA LEU A 247 -20.50 -10.51 10.42
C LEU A 247 -20.98 -9.13 10.89
N ALA A 248 -22.23 -9.03 11.35
CA ALA A 248 -22.81 -7.80 11.89
C ALA A 248 -21.99 -7.25 13.06
N THR A 249 -21.65 -8.11 14.02
CA THR A 249 -20.87 -7.73 15.21
C THR A 249 -19.45 -7.30 14.85
N SER A 250 -18.80 -8.00 13.91
CA SER A 250 -17.46 -7.62 13.45
C SER A 250 -17.46 -6.28 12.72
N ILE A 251 -18.44 -6.03 11.83
CA ILE A 251 -18.57 -4.75 11.13
C ILE A 251 -18.87 -3.60 12.11
N GLU A 252 -19.75 -3.84 13.09
CA GLU A 252 -20.04 -2.86 14.15
C GLU A 252 -18.78 -2.49 14.91
N HIS A 253 -17.98 -3.50 15.29
CA HIS A 253 -16.71 -3.30 15.96
C HIS A 253 -15.73 -2.48 15.10
N THR A 254 -15.54 -2.83 13.82
CA THR A 254 -14.68 -2.07 12.89
C THR A 254 -15.10 -0.60 12.82
N ALA A 255 -16.40 -0.33 12.61
CA ALA A 255 -16.92 1.03 12.51
C ALA A 255 -16.73 1.84 13.81
N TYR A 256 -16.93 1.19 14.96
CA TYR A 256 -16.73 1.82 16.26
C TYR A 256 -15.25 2.14 16.53
N GLN A 257 -14.31 1.26 16.16
CA GLN A 257 -12.87 1.54 16.31
C GLN A 257 -12.42 2.71 15.45
N ILE A 258 -12.91 2.81 14.21
CA ILE A 258 -12.64 3.96 13.33
C ILE A 258 -13.10 5.26 14.00
N LYS A 259 -14.32 5.27 14.57
CA LYS A 259 -14.83 6.43 15.32
C LYS A 259 -13.97 6.79 16.52
N ARG A 260 -13.55 5.81 17.32
CA ARG A 260 -12.65 6.06 18.46
C ARG A 260 -11.33 6.67 18.03
N ILE A 261 -10.75 6.20 16.93
CA ILE A 261 -9.49 6.74 16.40
C ILE A 261 -9.68 8.19 15.98
N ILE A 262 -10.77 8.49 15.25
CA ILE A 262 -11.02 9.84 14.79
C ILE A 262 -11.32 10.79 15.96
N ASP A 263 -12.13 10.39 16.94
CA ASP A 263 -12.44 11.22 18.11
C ASP A 263 -11.19 11.60 18.91
N GLN A 264 -10.14 10.78 18.88
CA GLN A 264 -8.87 11.04 19.55
C GLN A 264 -7.84 11.75 18.67
N ALA A 265 -8.02 11.72 17.36
CA ALA A 265 -7.14 12.41 16.46
C ALA A 265 -7.39 13.93 16.59
N GLU A 266 -6.53 14.63 17.32
CA GLU A 266 -6.48 16.09 17.41
C GLU A 266 -5.99 16.70 16.09
N VAL A 267 -6.72 16.46 14.99
CA VAL A 267 -6.31 16.85 13.65
C VAL A 267 -6.40 18.37 13.50
N HIS A 268 -5.25 19.04 13.66
CA HIS A 268 -5.06 20.43 13.25
C HIS A 268 -4.93 20.50 11.72
N SER A 269 -6.06 20.39 11.05
CA SER A 269 -6.14 20.47 9.59
C SER A 269 -5.86 21.89 9.08
N LYS A 270 -5.19 21.98 7.93
CA LYS A 270 -5.05 23.24 7.17
C LYS A 270 -6.38 23.72 6.57
N ILE A 271 -7.38 22.83 6.50
CA ILE A 271 -8.73 23.12 6.01
C ILE A 271 -9.51 23.76 7.16
N ARG A 272 -9.59 25.08 7.14
CA ARG A 272 -10.20 25.88 8.23
C ARG A 272 -11.73 25.90 8.22
N PHE A 273 -12.38 25.37 7.19
CA PHE A 273 -13.83 25.46 6.99
C PHE A 273 -14.41 24.18 6.39
N GLY A 274 -15.59 23.78 6.86
CA GLY A 274 -16.31 22.59 6.39
C GLY A 274 -16.20 21.39 7.34
N LYS A 275 -16.95 20.32 7.06
CA LYS A 275 -16.83 19.06 7.80
C LYS A 275 -15.49 18.38 7.46
N PRO A 276 -14.79 17.80 8.44
CA PRO A 276 -13.65 16.92 8.16
C PRO A 276 -14.05 15.82 7.17
N LYS A 277 -13.11 15.39 6.33
CA LYS A 277 -13.36 14.39 5.28
C LYS A 277 -12.56 13.12 5.53
N LEU A 278 -13.23 11.98 5.43
CA LEU A 278 -12.65 10.64 5.50
C LEU A 278 -12.73 9.97 4.13
N LEU A 279 -11.58 9.79 3.48
CA LEU A 279 -11.46 9.00 2.26
C LEU A 279 -11.41 7.51 2.62
N ILE A 280 -12.27 6.69 2.04
CA ILE A 280 -12.25 5.23 2.24
C ILE A 280 -11.91 4.51 0.94
N THR A 281 -10.91 3.62 0.99
CA THR A 281 -10.47 2.75 -0.11
C THR A 281 -10.36 1.29 0.33
N GLY A 282 -9.94 0.40 -0.58
CA GLY A 282 -9.82 -1.04 -0.32
C GLY A 282 -11.17 -1.76 -0.44
N GLY A 283 -11.15 -3.10 -0.45
CA GLY A 283 -12.33 -3.92 -0.71
C GLY A 283 -13.52 -3.64 0.23
N GLY A 284 -13.27 -3.20 1.46
CA GLY A 284 -14.33 -2.86 2.42
C GLY A 284 -15.13 -1.62 2.03
N ALA A 285 -14.62 -0.79 1.10
CA ALA A 285 -15.36 0.32 0.52
C ALA A 285 -16.59 -0.13 -0.29
N PHE A 286 -16.61 -1.37 -0.78
CA PHE A 286 -17.76 -1.97 -1.48
C PHE A 286 -18.75 -2.66 -0.54
N ASN A 287 -18.48 -2.73 0.76
CA ASN A 287 -19.42 -3.27 1.73
C ASN A 287 -20.35 -2.15 2.22
N ASP A 288 -21.50 -2.01 1.57
CA ASP A 288 -22.46 -0.94 1.86
C ASP A 288 -22.91 -0.91 3.33
N TYR A 289 -23.10 -2.08 3.94
CA TYR A 289 -23.42 -2.16 5.36
C TYR A 289 -22.28 -1.60 6.23
N MET A 290 -21.02 -1.96 5.95
CA MET A 290 -19.85 -1.42 6.65
C MET A 290 -19.76 0.09 6.52
N ILE A 291 -19.94 0.64 5.30
CA ILE A 291 -19.92 2.08 5.07
C ILE A 291 -21.07 2.79 5.80
N GLU A 292 -22.27 2.20 5.84
CA GLU A 292 -23.39 2.72 6.61
C GLU A 292 -23.08 2.79 8.11
N ARG A 293 -22.49 1.72 8.68
CA ARG A 293 -22.09 1.71 10.08
C ARG A 293 -21.02 2.76 10.37
N ILE A 294 -20.02 2.91 9.50
CA ILE A 294 -18.99 3.96 9.63
C ILE A 294 -19.63 5.36 9.60
N ARG A 295 -20.53 5.63 8.64
CA ARG A 295 -21.26 6.92 8.55
C ARG A 295 -22.10 7.19 9.79
N THR A 296 -22.73 6.16 10.35
CA THR A 296 -23.54 6.27 11.58
C THR A 296 -22.69 6.71 12.76
N TYR A 297 -21.55 6.06 12.99
CA TYR A 297 -20.64 6.41 14.08
C TYR A 297 -19.92 7.74 13.85
N CYS A 298 -19.58 8.06 12.60
CA CYS A 298 -18.79 9.24 12.21
C CYS A 298 -19.66 10.35 11.60
N SER A 299 -20.83 10.64 12.18
CA SER A 299 -21.84 11.56 11.62
C SER A 299 -21.37 13.02 11.43
N ASN A 300 -20.31 13.42 12.15
CA ASN A 300 -19.68 14.74 12.03
C ASN A 300 -18.64 14.83 10.89
N ILE A 301 -18.39 13.72 10.19
CA ILE A 301 -17.38 13.58 9.15
C ILE A 301 -18.06 13.30 7.82
N GLU A 302 -17.59 13.94 6.76
CA GLU A 302 -17.96 13.60 5.40
C GLU A 302 -17.20 12.34 4.96
N VAL A 303 -17.90 11.22 4.88
CA VAL A 303 -17.36 9.96 4.34
C VAL A 303 -17.38 9.99 2.82
N VAL A 304 -16.20 9.96 2.20
CA VAL A 304 -16.01 10.03 0.76
C VAL A 304 -15.51 8.68 0.22
N LEU A 305 -16.25 8.14 -0.73
CA LEU A 305 -15.84 7.00 -1.55
C LEU A 305 -15.36 7.54 -2.91
N PRO A 306 -14.12 7.28 -3.32
CA PRO A 306 -13.65 7.68 -4.65
C PRO A 306 -14.19 6.71 -5.72
N ASN A 307 -13.80 6.93 -6.98
CA ASN A 307 -14.12 5.96 -8.03
C ASN A 307 -13.44 4.61 -7.79
N GLU A 308 -13.96 3.55 -8.43
CA GLU A 308 -13.48 2.18 -8.25
C GLU A 308 -12.00 2.00 -8.58
N LYS A 309 -11.46 2.76 -9.54
CA LYS A 309 -10.02 2.70 -9.88
C LYS A 309 -9.18 3.07 -8.67
N ILE A 310 -9.54 4.13 -7.95
CA ILE A 310 -8.84 4.55 -6.73
C ILE A 310 -9.12 3.57 -5.59
N ILE A 311 -10.36 3.09 -5.42
CA ILE A 311 -10.69 2.12 -4.37
C ILE A 311 -9.80 0.88 -4.46
N ASN A 312 -9.64 0.33 -5.66
CA ASN A 312 -8.91 -0.91 -5.89
C ASN A 312 -7.39 -0.72 -6.03
N HIS A 313 -6.94 0.38 -6.64
CA HIS A 313 -5.53 0.54 -7.04
C HIS A 313 -4.80 1.68 -6.33
N LYS A 314 -5.32 2.22 -5.23
CA LYS A 314 -4.63 3.28 -4.47
C LYS A 314 -3.19 2.88 -4.12
N GLU A 315 -2.95 1.65 -3.66
CA GLU A 315 -1.59 1.23 -3.30
C GLU A 315 -0.64 1.21 -4.50
N ALA A 316 -1.10 0.74 -5.67
CA ALA A 316 -0.30 0.79 -6.90
C ALA A 316 0.06 2.24 -7.28
N LEU A 317 -0.92 3.16 -7.21
CA LEU A 317 -0.72 4.60 -7.44
C LEU A 317 0.32 5.17 -6.47
N LEU A 318 0.20 4.84 -5.18
CA LEU A 318 1.09 5.33 -4.14
C LEU A 318 2.53 4.81 -4.35
N PHE A 319 2.72 3.55 -4.76
CA PHE A 319 4.06 3.03 -5.10
C PHE A 319 4.66 3.68 -6.36
N ALA A 320 3.86 3.94 -7.39
CA ALA A 320 4.32 4.73 -8.54
C ALA A 320 4.76 6.13 -8.09
N PHE A 321 4.02 6.73 -7.16
CA PHE A 321 4.36 8.05 -6.62
C PHE A 321 5.61 8.04 -5.74
N LEU A 322 5.87 7.00 -4.94
CA LEU A 322 7.14 6.85 -4.20
C LEU A 322 8.35 6.83 -5.15
N GLY A 323 8.20 6.19 -6.31
CA GLY A 323 9.20 6.22 -7.38
C GLY A 323 9.40 7.62 -7.96
N ASN A 324 8.32 8.35 -8.25
CA ASN A 324 8.40 9.74 -8.67
C ASN A 324 9.15 10.63 -7.65
N LEU A 325 8.89 10.47 -6.35
CA LEU A 325 9.62 11.18 -5.29
C LEU A 325 11.11 10.79 -5.27
N ARG A 326 11.44 9.50 -5.47
CA ARG A 326 12.83 9.02 -5.57
C ARG A 326 13.58 9.72 -6.70
N LEU A 327 12.96 9.86 -7.88
CA LEU A 327 13.57 10.55 -9.04
C LEU A 327 13.89 12.01 -8.74
N HIS A 328 13.02 12.67 -7.97
CA HIS A 328 13.20 14.07 -7.56
C HIS A 328 14.07 14.23 -6.30
N LYS A 329 14.60 13.14 -5.75
CA LYS A 329 15.34 13.11 -4.47
C LYS A 329 14.53 13.68 -3.31
N GLU A 330 13.21 13.56 -3.39
CA GLU A 330 12.27 13.99 -2.34
C GLU A 330 12.04 12.85 -1.33
N ILE A 331 11.76 13.22 -0.08
CA ILE A 331 11.45 12.27 1.00
C ILE A 331 10.27 11.40 0.56
N ASN A 332 10.43 10.07 0.66
CA ASN A 332 9.37 9.10 0.38
C ASN A 332 9.24 8.04 1.50
N CYS A 333 10.04 8.15 2.57
CA CYS A 333 9.93 7.37 3.80
C CYS A 333 9.94 8.31 5.01
N LEU A 334 8.91 8.21 5.86
CA LEU A 334 8.69 9.11 6.99
C LEU A 334 9.08 8.46 8.32
N LYS A 335 10.00 9.10 9.07
CA LYS A 335 10.43 8.65 10.40
C LYS A 335 9.28 8.62 11.41
N SER A 336 8.30 9.51 11.27
CA SER A 336 7.14 9.60 12.17
C SER A 336 6.27 8.34 12.06
N VAL A 337 6.30 7.69 10.90
CA VAL A 337 5.53 6.49 10.59
C VAL A 337 6.35 5.23 10.88
N THR A 338 7.56 5.12 10.33
CA THR A 338 8.35 3.88 10.39
C THR A 338 9.21 3.76 11.65
N GLY A 339 9.43 4.84 12.38
CA GLY A 339 10.34 4.87 13.53
C GLY A 339 11.83 4.93 13.17
N ALA A 340 12.18 5.17 11.89
CA ALA A 340 13.58 5.36 11.48
C ALA A 340 14.25 6.55 12.18
N LYS A 341 15.58 6.59 12.18
CA LYS A 341 16.35 7.71 12.77
C LYS A 341 16.11 9.05 12.07
N SER A 342 15.79 9.03 10.78
CA SER A 342 15.52 10.21 9.98
C SER A 342 14.57 9.89 8.83
N ASN A 343 13.92 10.93 8.29
CA ASN A 343 13.25 10.81 7.00
C ASN A 343 14.28 10.42 5.93
N SER A 344 13.84 9.69 4.92
CA SER A 344 14.74 9.17 3.89
C SER A 344 14.09 9.05 2.52
N VAL A 345 14.94 8.76 1.52
CA VAL A 345 14.54 8.49 0.14
C VAL A 345 14.83 7.02 -0.14
N GLY A 346 13.82 6.18 0.03
CA GLY A 346 13.83 4.76 -0.33
C GLY A 346 13.71 4.53 -1.85
N GLY A 347 14.03 3.31 -2.25
CA GLY A 347 14.01 2.86 -3.63
C GLY A 347 15.40 2.84 -4.27
N ILE A 348 15.68 1.81 -5.05
CA ILE A 348 16.91 1.63 -5.83
C ILE A 348 16.56 1.81 -7.29
N ILE A 349 17.33 2.66 -7.99
CA ILE A 349 17.15 2.89 -9.43
C ILE A 349 18.08 1.96 -10.19
N HIS A 350 17.51 1.16 -11.08
CA HIS A 350 18.23 0.26 -11.98
C HIS A 350 18.34 0.92 -13.36
N TYR A 351 19.46 1.60 -13.60
CA TYR A 351 19.81 2.18 -14.89
C TYR A 351 20.48 1.10 -15.75
N LEU A 352 19.70 0.43 -16.59
CA LEU A 352 20.21 -0.51 -17.59
C LEU A 352 20.26 0.09 -18.99
N PHE A 353 19.46 1.13 -19.22
CA PHE A 353 19.39 1.82 -20.51
C PHE A 353 19.88 3.27 -20.35
N PRO A 354 20.81 3.74 -21.20
CA PRO A 354 21.45 5.06 -21.06
C PRO A 354 20.48 6.24 -21.03
N ASN A 355 19.33 6.12 -21.72
CA ASN A 355 18.15 6.97 -21.61
C ASN A 355 16.96 6.25 -22.26
N SER A 356 15.75 6.36 -21.70
CA SER A 356 14.52 5.76 -22.23
C SER A 356 13.99 6.40 -23.54
N LYS A 357 14.88 6.97 -24.37
CA LYS A 357 14.53 7.72 -25.59
C LYS A 357 15.46 7.56 -26.81
N GLU A 358 16.29 6.51 -26.90
CA GLU A 358 17.07 6.24 -28.12
C GLU A 358 16.84 4.84 -28.69
N ILE A 359 15.58 4.44 -28.81
CA ILE A 359 15.18 3.42 -29.77
C ILE A 359 14.05 4.06 -30.57
N ASP A 360 14.36 4.43 -31.82
CA ASP A 360 13.58 5.19 -32.81
C ASP A 360 13.48 6.73 -32.63
N GLN A 361 14.47 7.46 -33.18
CA GLN A 361 14.34 8.22 -34.44
C GLN A 361 15.54 9.18 -34.68
N ASN A 362 16.16 9.02 -35.85
CA ASN A 362 16.95 9.99 -36.62
C ASN A 362 18.19 10.68 -36.00
N GLN A 363 19.31 10.40 -36.67
CA GLN A 363 20.48 11.26 -36.81
C GLN A 363 20.13 12.71 -37.18
N ASN A 364 21.00 13.61 -36.70
CA ASN A 364 21.22 15.02 -37.05
C ASN A 364 20.59 16.03 -36.09
N ASP A 365 21.40 16.53 -35.15
CA ASP A 365 21.98 17.87 -35.32
C ASP A 365 23.10 18.09 -34.29
N ILE A 366 24.28 18.42 -34.82
CA ILE A 366 25.43 18.96 -34.10
C ILE A 366 25.22 20.48 -34.04
N ASN A 367 25.40 21.11 -32.88
CA ASN A 367 25.96 22.45 -32.76
C ASN A 367 26.48 22.75 -31.33
N GLU A 368 27.81 22.90 -31.27
CA GLU A 368 28.67 23.83 -30.51
C GLU A 368 28.41 24.20 -29.03
N GLU A 369 29.32 23.67 -28.21
CA GLU A 369 30.16 24.32 -27.17
C GLU A 369 29.59 25.45 -26.28
N GLU A 370 29.37 25.11 -25.00
CA GLU A 370 29.78 25.97 -23.88
C GLU A 370 30.78 25.20 -23.00
N ASP A 371 31.95 25.80 -22.81
CA ASP A 371 33.10 25.27 -22.09
C ASP A 371 32.88 25.33 -20.57
N THR A 372 31.96 24.49 -20.06
CA THR A 372 31.87 24.19 -18.62
C THR A 372 33.00 23.24 -18.23
N PRO A 373 33.79 23.54 -17.17
CA PRO A 373 34.82 22.62 -16.71
C PRO A 373 34.20 21.26 -16.37
N PRO A 374 34.88 20.13 -16.64
CA PRO A 374 34.32 18.81 -16.39
C PRO A 374 33.98 18.67 -14.90
N ASP A 375 32.72 18.31 -14.64
CA ASP A 375 32.24 18.02 -13.30
C ASP A 375 32.95 16.75 -12.81
N PHE A 376 34.03 16.92 -12.03
CA PHE A 376 34.81 15.78 -11.55
C PHE A 376 33.98 14.93 -10.58
N ASN A 377 33.64 13.72 -11.00
CA ASN A 377 32.98 12.75 -10.13
C ASN A 377 33.93 12.31 -9.00
N LYS A 378 33.59 12.64 -7.75
CA LYS A 378 34.31 12.17 -6.55
C LYS A 378 33.72 10.84 -6.09
N ILE A 379 34.28 9.72 -6.56
CA ILE A 379 33.77 8.37 -6.34
C ILE A 379 34.76 7.58 -5.45
N ILE A 380 34.24 6.80 -4.50
CA ILE A 380 35.02 5.80 -3.74
C ILE A 380 34.64 4.42 -4.27
N GLY A 381 35.62 3.64 -4.71
CA GLY A 381 35.46 2.23 -5.04
C GLY A 381 35.88 1.34 -3.86
N CYS A 382 35.13 0.27 -3.60
CA CYS A 382 35.53 -0.81 -2.70
C CYS A 382 35.55 -2.14 -3.48
N GLY A 383 36.61 -2.93 -3.31
CA GLY A 383 36.75 -4.28 -3.89
C GLY A 383 37.17 -5.26 -2.81
N GLY A 384 36.62 -6.48 -2.87
CA GLY A 384 36.93 -7.59 -1.97
C GLY A 384 37.84 -8.62 -2.61
#